data_AF-A0A973CXA8-F1
#
_entry.id   AF-A0A973CXA8-F1
#
_cell.length_a   1.000
_cell.length_b   1.000
_cell.length_c   1.000
_cell.angle_alpha   90.00
_cell.angle_beta   90.00
_cell.angle_gamma   90.00
#
_symmetry.space_group_name_H-M   'P 1'
#
loop_
_entity.id
_entity.type
_entity.pdbx_description
1 polymer ?
#
loop_
_entity_poly.entity_id
_entity_poly.type
_entity_poly.pdbx_seq_one_letter_code
_entity_poly.pdbx_strand_id
1 'polypeptide(L)'
;METRPYFVLGDVLANSVVGALVGLASAAVFGPGWNMIIAMLAGMVLGMVISVPALLGFVVLFGAMEVMVPAMTTGMVAGMVVSMSATMGDLSFASAAVLGVKSGLGVLVAIYLANAVVKRRAALWTT
;
A
#
# COMPACT_ATOMS: atom_id res chain seq x y z
N MET A 1 -10.74 -11.03 8.25
CA MET A 1 -11.26 -9.66 8.31
C MET A 1 -12.55 -9.66 9.09
N GLU A 2 -12.40 -9.38 10.38
CA GLU A 2 -13.48 -8.96 11.25
C GLU A 2 -14.00 -7.61 10.71
N THR A 3 -15.29 -7.50 10.41
CA THR A 3 -15.88 -6.25 9.88
C THR A 3 -16.19 -5.23 10.98
N ARG A 4 -15.56 -5.37 12.15
CA ARG A 4 -15.76 -4.43 13.24
C ARG A 4 -15.19 -3.07 12.81
N PRO A 5 -15.95 -1.97 12.94
CA PRO A 5 -15.59 -0.67 12.38
C PRO A 5 -14.25 -0.12 12.89
N TYR A 6 -13.82 -0.52 14.09
CA TYR A 6 -12.52 -0.17 14.66
C TYR A 6 -11.33 -0.72 13.85
N PHE A 7 -11.40 -1.96 13.35
CA PHE A 7 -10.32 -2.56 12.55
C PHE A 7 -10.27 -1.98 11.14
N VAL A 8 -11.43 -1.70 10.54
CA VAL A 8 -11.50 -1.06 9.21
C VAL A 8 -10.91 0.35 9.25
N LEU A 9 -11.22 1.14 10.29
CA LEU A 9 -10.63 2.47 10.48
C LEU A 9 -9.11 2.39 10.68
N GLY A 10 -8.63 1.42 11.48
CA GLY A 10 -7.22 1.15 11.66
C GLY A 10 -6.52 0.80 10.35
N ASP A 11 -7.11 -0.07 9.54
CA ASP A 11 -6.58 -0.47 8.24
C ASP A 11 -6.50 0.72 7.26
N VAL A 12 -7.54 1.55 7.19
CA VAL A 12 -7.58 2.72 6.32
C VAL A 12 -6.49 3.72 6.72
N LEU A 13 -6.36 4.01 8.01
CA LEU A 13 -5.33 4.90 8.53
C LEU A 13 -3.93 4.33 8.26
N ALA A 14 -3.69 3.06 8.58
CA ALA A 14 -2.41 2.40 8.35
C ALA A 14 -2.00 2.44 6.87
N ASN A 15 -2.91 2.08 5.96
CA ASN A 15 -2.63 2.06 4.52
C ASN A 15 -2.42 3.46 3.94
N SER A 16 -3.16 4.46 4.43
CA SER A 16 -2.95 5.85 4.02
C SER A 16 -1.59 6.39 4.47
N VAL A 17 -1.19 6.12 5.71
CA VAL A 17 0.11 6.56 6.25
C VAL A 17 1.27 5.85 5.56
N VAL A 18 1.19 4.52 5.38
CA VAL A 18 2.20 3.73 4.66
C VAL A 18 2.31 4.21 3.21
N GLY A 19 1.18 4.37 2.51
CA GLY A 19 1.16 4.87 1.14
C GLY A 19 1.77 6.26 1.01
N ALA A 20 1.45 7.19 1.91
CA ALA A 20 2.03 8.53 1.92
C ALA A 20 3.54 8.51 2.16
N LEU A 21 4.02 7.74 3.13
CA LEU A 21 5.46 7.62 3.45
C LEU A 21 6.25 7.01 2.29
N VAL A 22 5.73 5.92 1.71
CA VAL A 22 6.35 5.27 0.54
C VAL A 22 6.37 6.22 -0.66
N GLY A 23 5.30 6.98 -0.88
CA GLY A 23 5.22 7.95 -1.97
C GLY A 23 6.21 9.10 -1.81
N LEU A 24 6.33 9.67 -0.62
CA LEU A 24 7.30 10.71 -0.31
C LEU A 24 8.74 10.22 -0.46
N ALA A 25 9.06 9.05 0.07
CA ALA A 25 10.38 8.46 -0.06
C ALA A 25 10.73 8.15 -1.53
N SER A 26 9.76 7.66 -2.31
CA SER A 26 9.96 7.40 -3.73
C SER A 26 10.20 8.68 -4.52
N ALA A 27 9.50 9.77 -4.23
CA ALA A 27 9.74 11.06 -4.88
C ALA A 27 11.07 11.72 -4.49
N ALA A 28 11.62 11.39 -3.31
CA ALA A 28 12.93 11.87 -2.89
C ALA A 28 14.09 11.10 -3.57
N VAL A 29 13.87 9.84 -3.91
CA VAL A 29 14.91 8.96 -4.47
C VAL A 29 14.88 8.93 -6.00
N PHE A 30 13.70 8.97 -6.62
CA PHE A 30 13.53 8.85 -8.07
C PHE A 30 13.22 10.20 -8.72
N GLY A 31 13.82 10.45 -9.88
CA GLY A 31 13.57 11.64 -10.69
C GLY A 31 13.58 11.36 -12.20
N PRO A 32 13.34 12.38 -13.05
CA PRO A 32 13.04 12.24 -14.49
C PRO A 32 14.14 11.69 -15.40
N GLY A 33 15.25 11.19 -14.85
CA GLY A 33 16.37 10.61 -15.61
C GLY A 33 16.56 9.11 -15.36
N TRP A 34 15.78 8.50 -14.46
CA TRP A 34 15.94 7.10 -14.13
C TRP A 34 15.28 6.18 -15.17
N ASN A 35 15.92 5.04 -15.44
CA ASN A 35 15.30 3.99 -16.24
C ASN A 35 14.07 3.45 -15.49
N MET A 36 12.91 3.51 -16.15
CA MET A 36 11.61 3.13 -15.59
C MET A 36 11.61 1.75 -14.94
N ILE A 37 12.29 0.77 -15.54
CA ILE A 37 12.34 -0.61 -15.03
C ILE A 37 13.12 -0.69 -13.71
N ILE A 38 14.23 0.05 -13.63
CA ILE A 38 15.07 0.10 -12.43
C ILE A 38 14.34 0.86 -11.32
N ALA A 39 13.66 1.96 -11.65
CA ALA A 39 12.85 2.70 -10.70
C ALA A 39 11.68 1.89 -10.14
N MET A 40 11.03 1.05 -10.97
CA MET A 40 9.98 0.14 -10.49
C MET A 40 10.52 -0.90 -9.51
N LEU A 41 11.62 -1.59 -9.84
CA LEU A 41 12.22 -2.61 -8.96
C LEU A 41 12.75 -1.98 -7.66
N ALA A 42 13.46 -0.86 -7.75
CA ALA A 42 13.98 -0.16 -6.59
C ALA A 42 12.83 0.44 -5.74
N GLY A 43 11.78 0.96 -6.38
CA GLY A 43 10.59 1.48 -5.71
C GLY A 43 9.81 0.39 -4.97
N MET A 44 9.74 -0.82 -5.53
CA MET A 44 9.16 -1.97 -4.85
C MET A 44 9.95 -2.35 -3.59
N VAL A 45 11.29 -2.41 -3.69
CA VAL A 45 12.16 -2.73 -2.54
C VAL A 45 12.07 -1.64 -1.47
N LEU A 46 12.14 -0.37 -1.86
CA LEU A 46 11.95 0.76 -0.93
C LEU A 46 10.59 0.70 -0.26
N GLY A 47 9.53 0.45 -1.04
CA GLY A 47 8.17 0.32 -0.56
C GLY A 47 8.04 -0.75 0.52
N MET A 48 8.64 -1.93 0.30
CA MET A 48 8.70 -2.99 1.30
C MET A 48 9.52 -2.60 2.54
N VAL A 49 10.71 -2.02 2.35
CA VAL A 49 11.60 -1.65 3.46
C VAL A 49 10.96 -0.59 4.35
N ILE A 50 10.17 0.33 3.79
CA ILE A 50 9.46 1.37 4.53
C ILE A 50 8.17 0.83 5.17
N SER A 51 7.48 -0.10 4.50
CA SER A 51 6.25 -0.69 5.05
C SER A 51 6.52 -1.57 6.26
N VAL A 52 7.69 -2.23 6.37
CA VAL A 52 8.07 -3.06 7.54
C VAL A 52 8.09 -2.29 8.87
N PRO A 53 8.84 -1.19 9.03
CA PRO A 53 8.86 -0.41 10.27
C PRO A 53 7.53 0.31 10.52
N ALA A 54 6.85 0.77 9.45
CA ALA A 54 5.52 1.35 9.59
C ALA A 54 4.52 0.31 10.16
N LEU A 55 4.64 -0.95 9.74
CA LEU A 55 3.82 -2.05 10.25
C LEU A 55 4.12 -2.41 11.70
N LEU A 56 5.37 -2.31 12.17
CA LEU A 56 5.69 -2.61 13.57
C LEU A 56 4.91 -1.72 14.55
N GLY A 57 4.64 -0.46 14.20
CA GLY A 57 3.80 0.43 15.00
C GLY A 57 2.31 0.03 14.99
N PHE A 58 1.78 -0.37 13.84
CA PHE A 58 0.35 -0.70 13.69
C PHE A 58 -0.02 -2.13 14.11
N VAL A 59 0.92 -3.08 14.02
CA VAL A 59 0.75 -4.49 14.42
C VAL A 59 0.46 -4.61 15.93
N VAL A 60 1.07 -3.75 16.75
CA VAL A 60 0.84 -3.71 18.20
C VAL A 60 -0.56 -3.19 18.57
N LEU A 61 -1.12 -2.28 17.74
CA LEU A 61 -2.41 -1.63 18.01
C LEU A 61 -3.63 -2.36 17.41
N PHE A 62 -3.49 -3.03 16.26
CA PHE A 62 -4.63 -3.51 15.46
C PHE A 62 -4.60 -5.00 15.10
N GLY A 63 -3.71 -5.81 15.68
CA GLY A 63 -3.69 -7.26 15.50
C GLY A 63 -2.92 -7.70 14.25
N ALA A 64 -1.91 -8.56 14.46
CA ALA A 64 -0.83 -8.81 13.51
C ALA A 64 -1.25 -9.35 12.13
N MET A 65 -2.31 -10.16 12.02
CA MET A 65 -2.58 -10.91 10.78
C MET A 65 -3.51 -10.17 9.80
N GLU A 66 -4.32 -9.22 10.24
CA GLU A 66 -5.27 -8.53 9.35
C GLU A 66 -4.66 -7.32 8.65
N VAL A 67 -3.74 -6.62 9.33
CA VAL A 67 -3.10 -5.39 8.82
C VAL A 67 -1.88 -5.68 7.92
N MET A 68 -1.18 -6.79 8.16
CA MET A 68 0.08 -7.08 7.46
C MET A 68 -0.10 -7.35 5.96
N VAL A 69 -1.14 -8.09 5.56
CA VAL A 69 -1.40 -8.37 4.14
C VAL A 69 -1.71 -7.10 3.34
N PRO A 70 -2.67 -6.24 3.75
CA PRO A 70 -2.97 -5.00 3.04
C PRO A 70 -1.82 -3.99 3.08
N ALA A 71 -1.14 -3.83 4.21
CA ALA A 71 -0.08 -2.83 4.27
C ALA A 71 1.17 -3.22 3.45
N MET A 72 1.55 -4.51 3.40
CA MET A 72 2.68 -4.96 2.57
C MET A 72 2.36 -4.88 1.08
N THR A 73 1.13 -5.24 0.69
CA THR A 73 0.69 -5.11 -0.70
C THR A 73 0.57 -3.65 -1.12
N THR A 74 0.12 -2.78 -0.22
CA THR A 74 0.15 -1.32 -0.42
C THR A 74 1.58 -0.80 -0.60
N GLY A 75 2.53 -1.21 0.26
CA GLY A 75 3.94 -0.79 0.13
C GLY A 75 4.53 -1.15 -1.24
N MET A 76 4.26 -2.37 -1.72
CA MET A 76 4.69 -2.80 -3.06
C MET A 76 4.04 -1.99 -4.18
N VAL A 77 2.71 -1.88 -4.18
CA VAL A 77 1.97 -1.24 -5.28
C VAL A 77 2.22 0.27 -5.29
N ALA A 78 2.20 0.92 -4.13
CA ALA A 78 2.50 2.35 -4.00
C ALA A 78 3.94 2.65 -4.44
N GLY A 79 4.91 1.82 -4.02
CA GLY A 79 6.31 1.98 -4.41
C GLY A 79 6.49 1.91 -5.92
N MET A 80 5.85 0.96 -6.59
CA MET A 80 5.90 0.83 -8.05
C MET A 80 5.19 1.97 -8.79
N VAL A 81 3.97 2.32 -8.38
CA VAL A 81 3.17 3.36 -9.06
C VAL A 81 3.83 4.72 -8.91
N VAL A 82 4.31 5.05 -7.71
CA VAL A 82 4.92 6.36 -7.46
C VAL A 82 6.29 6.46 -8.14
N SER A 83 7.14 5.44 -8.07
CA SER A 83 8.45 5.46 -8.74
C SER A 83 8.32 5.52 -10.26
N MET A 84 7.35 4.80 -10.84
CA MET A 84 7.03 4.91 -12.27
C MET A 84 6.57 6.32 -12.62
N SER A 85 5.66 6.90 -11.84
CA SER A 85 5.18 8.25 -12.10
C SER A 85 6.30 9.31 -11.99
N ALA A 86 7.22 9.15 -11.02
CA ALA A 86 8.34 10.06 -10.80
C ALA A 86 9.44 9.98 -11.88
N THR A 87 9.47 8.89 -12.65
CA THR A 87 10.38 8.75 -13.80
C THR A 87 9.76 9.23 -15.11
N MET A 88 8.43 9.25 -15.22
CA MET A 88 7.73 9.74 -16.42
C MET A 88 7.58 11.27 -16.45
N GLY A 89 7.73 11.96 -15.32
CA GLY A 89 7.70 13.41 -15.26
C GLY A 89 8.04 13.95 -13.88
N ASP A 90 8.27 15.26 -13.79
CA ASP A 90 8.53 15.94 -12.53
C ASP A 90 7.32 15.82 -11.59
N LEU A 91 7.52 15.07 -10.51
CA LEU A 91 6.49 14.86 -9.51
C LEU A 91 6.79 15.69 -8.26
N SER A 92 5.87 16.57 -7.90
CA SER A 92 5.92 17.26 -6.63
C SER A 92 5.73 16.27 -5.48
N PHE A 93 6.43 16.49 -4.36
CA PHE A 93 6.28 15.70 -3.13
C PHE A 93 4.82 15.58 -2.68
N ALA A 94 4.03 16.64 -2.82
CA ALA A 94 2.60 16.63 -2.48
C ALA A 94 1.79 15.68 -3.40
N SER A 95 2.05 15.71 -4.71
CA SER A 95 1.42 14.79 -5.66
C SER A 95 1.83 13.34 -5.43
N ALA A 96 3.08 13.09 -5.05
CA ALA A 96 3.59 11.75 -4.77
C ALA A 96 2.94 11.14 -3.52
N ALA A 97 2.77 11.94 -2.47
CA ALA A 97 2.04 11.52 -1.27
C ALA A 97 0.58 11.18 -1.58
N VAL A 98 -0.10 12.02 -2.36
CA VAL A 98 -1.50 11.77 -2.76
C VAL A 98 -1.63 10.51 -3.62
N LEU A 99 -0.72 10.29 -4.57
CA LEU A 99 -0.67 9.07 -5.37
C LEU A 99 -0.44 7.82 -4.49
N GLY A 100 0.48 7.90 -3.53
CA GLY A 100 0.72 6.86 -2.55
C GLY A 100 -0.54 6.52 -1.73
N VAL A 101 -1.22 7.53 -1.19
CA VAL A 101 -2.49 7.33 -0.45
C VAL A 101 -3.57 6.71 -1.34
N LYS A 102 -3.75 7.20 -2.58
CA LYS A 102 -4.72 6.65 -3.53
C LYS A 102 -4.43 5.19 -3.85
N SER A 103 -3.17 4.84 -4.08
CA SER A 103 -2.76 3.45 -4.32
C SER A 103 -3.00 2.56 -3.11
N GLY A 104 -2.72 3.03 -1.89
CA GLY A 104 -2.97 2.25 -0.67
C GLY A 104 -4.45 2.03 -0.38
N LEU A 105 -5.29 3.04 -0.60
CA LEU A 105 -6.74 2.88 -0.51
C LEU A 105 -7.27 1.94 -1.59
N GLY A 106 -6.75 2.03 -2.82
CA GLY A 106 -7.12 1.12 -3.91
C GLY A 106 -6.81 -0.34 -3.59
N VAL A 107 -5.62 -0.62 -3.05
CA VAL A 107 -5.20 -1.96 -2.62
C VAL A 107 -6.09 -2.47 -1.48
N LEU A 108 -6.38 -1.63 -0.49
CA LEU A 108 -7.28 -1.99 0.60
C LEU A 108 -8.67 -2.38 0.09
N VAL A 109 -9.27 -1.55 -0.78
CA VAL A 109 -10.56 -1.86 -1.40
C VAL A 109 -10.51 -3.18 -2.19
N ALA A 110 -9.44 -3.40 -2.97
CA ALA A 110 -9.26 -4.64 -3.74
C ALA A 110 -9.21 -5.88 -2.84
N ILE A 111 -8.53 -5.81 -1.69
CA ILE A 111 -8.43 -6.92 -0.74
C ILE A 111 -9.76 -7.19 -0.06
N TYR A 112 -10.49 -6.15 0.36
CA TYR A 112 -11.83 -6.31 0.93
C TYR A 112 -12.80 -6.95 -0.08
N LEU A 113 -12.75 -6.53 -1.35
CA LEU A 113 -13.56 -7.12 -2.42
C LEU A 113 -13.16 -8.58 -2.69
N ALA A 114 -11.87 -8.87 -2.82
CA ALA A 114 -11.38 -10.24 -3.03
C ALA A 114 -11.82 -11.17 -1.88
N ASN A 115 -11.71 -10.71 -0.64
CA ASN A 115 -12.15 -11.45 0.52
C ASN A 115 -13.67 -11.67 0.52
N ALA A 116 -14.48 -10.69 0.12
CA ALA A 116 -15.93 -10.85 -0.02
C ALA A 116 -16.31 -11.88 -1.10
N VAL A 117 -15.59 -11.91 -2.22
CA VAL A 117 -15.78 -12.90 -3.29
C VAL A 117 -15.43 -14.30 -2.82
N VAL A 118 -14.30 -14.47 -2.13
CA VAL A 118 -13.88 -15.76 -1.58
C VAL A 118 -14.89 -16.28 -0.56
N LYS A 119 -15.37 -15.43 0.37
CA LYS A 119 -16.42 -15.82 1.34
C LYS A 119 -17.71 -16.26 0.65
N ARG A 120 -18.15 -15.54 -0.39
CA ARG A 120 -19.33 -15.94 -1.19
C ARG A 120 -19.16 -17.30 -1.86
N ARG A 121 -17.97 -17.58 -2.41
CA ARG A 121 -17.69 -18.87 -3.06
C ARG A 121 -17.53 -20.02 -2.06
N ALA A 122 -16.93 -19.78 -0.89
CA ALA A 122 -16.79 -20.80 0.15
C ALA A 122 -18.15 -21.28 0.68
N ALA A 123 -19.14 -20.39 0.76
CA ALA A 123 -20.51 -20.75 1.16
C ALA A 123 -21.19 -21.75 0.20
N LEU A 124 -20.75 -21.84 -1.05
CA LEU A 124 -21.29 -22.78 -2.04
C LEU A 124 -20.73 -24.20 -1.88
N TRP A 125 -19.66 -24.40 -1.11
CA TRP A 125 -18.99 -25.70 -0.94
C TRP A 125 -19.42 -26.41 0.35
N THR A 126 -20.16 -25.73 1.23
CA THR A 126 -20.64 -26.24 2.51
C THR A 126 -22.14 -26.58 2.53
N THR A 127 -22.80 -26.53 1.38
CA THR A 127 -24.20 -26.96 1.16
C THR A 127 -24.23 -28.18 0.25
#